data_AF-A0A7X7FMW8-F1
#
_entry.id   AF-A0A7X7FMW8-F1
#
_cell.length_a   1.000
_cell.length_b   1.000
_cell.length_c   1.000
_cell.angle_alpha   90.00
_cell.angle_beta   90.00
_cell.angle_gamma   90.00
#
_symmetry.space_group_name_H-M   'P 1'
#
loop_
_entity.id
_entity.type
_entity.pdbx_description
1 polymer ?
#
loop_
_entity_poly.entity_id
_entity_poly.type
_entity_poly.pdbx_seq_one_letter_code
_entity_poly.pdbx_strand_id
1 'polypeptide(L)' 'LLLENPDEWIARAGRMPEDLPGIIQKRPLEMPQLLREASGLTAQQLRRLTQQARKLRGKDKHA' A
#
# COMPACT_ATOMS: atom_id res chain seq x y z
N LEU A 1 -17.02 -16.88 -11.11
CA LEU A 1 -17.21 -15.41 -11.11
C LEU A 1 -15.93 -14.81 -10.56
N LEU A 2 -15.16 -14.13 -11.43
CA LEU A 2 -13.99 -13.37 -11.03
C LEU A 2 -14.49 -12.27 -10.10
N LEU A 3 -14.33 -12.47 -8.79
CA LEU A 3 -14.52 -11.42 -7.78
C LEU A 3 -13.50 -10.34 -8.12
N GLU A 4 -13.92 -9.38 -8.94
CA GLU A 4 -13.17 -8.15 -9.17
C GLU A 4 -12.83 -7.55 -7.82
N ASN A 5 -11.54 -7.27 -7.64
CA ASN A 5 -11.00 -6.79 -6.38
C ASN A 5 -11.75 -5.51 -5.96
N PRO A 6 -12.36 -5.45 -4.76
CA PRO A 6 -13.08 -4.26 -4.28
C PRO A 6 -12.25 -2.98 -4.38
N ASP A 7 -10.93 -3.09 -4.21
CA ASP A 7 -9.99 -1.98 -4.31
C ASP A 7 -9.90 -1.43 -5.75
N GLU A 8 -10.08 -2.27 -6.77
CA GLU A 8 -10.09 -1.84 -8.17
C GLU A 8 -11.32 -0.98 -8.48
N TRP A 9 -12.48 -1.31 -7.92
CA TRP A 9 -13.71 -0.52 -8.07
C TRP A 9 -13.61 0.83 -7.36
N ILE A 10 -13.07 0.82 -6.14
CA ILE A 10 -12.82 2.03 -5.36
C ILE A 10 -11.84 2.95 -6.11
N ALA A 11 -10.76 2.39 -6.65
CA ALA A 11 -9.79 3.13 -7.45
C ALA A 11 -10.42 3.71 -8.73
N ARG A 12 -11.24 2.93 -9.44
CA ARG A 12 -11.97 3.40 -10.63
C ARG A 12 -12.92 4.55 -10.33
N ALA A 13 -13.52 4.58 -9.13
CA ALA A 13 -14.34 5.69 -8.67
C ALA A 13 -13.53 6.92 -8.21
N GLY A 14 -12.21 6.91 -8.33
CA GLY A 14 -11.33 7.97 -7.83
C GLY A 14 -11.32 8.06 -6.30
N ARG A 15 -11.75 7.01 -5.61
CA ARG A 15 -11.80 6.94 -4.15
C ARG A 15 -10.62 6.11 -3.63
N MET A 16 -10.39 6.22 -2.33
CA MET A 16 -9.37 5.45 -1.61
C MET A 16 -10.07 4.45 -0.68
N PRO A 17 -9.52 3.24 -0.48
CA PRO A 17 -9.97 2.31 0.55
C PRO A 17 -10.17 3.00 1.91
N GLU A 18 -11.26 2.64 2.60
CA GLU A 18 -11.70 3.32 3.83
C GLU A 18 -10.73 3.15 5.00
N ASP A 19 -9.90 2.11 4.98
CA ASP A 19 -8.93 1.79 6.02
C ASP A 19 -7.61 2.56 5.89
N LEU A 20 -7.27 3.05 4.70
CA LEU A 20 -6.00 3.74 4.42
C LEU A 20 -5.77 4.99 5.28
N PRO A 21 -6.76 5.89 5.52
CA PRO A 21 -6.59 6.99 6.46
C PRO A 21 -6.15 6.52 7.85
N GLY A 22 -6.75 5.44 8.36
CA GLY A 22 -6.39 4.86 9.65
C GLY A 22 -4.98 4.25 9.66
N ILE A 23 -4.55 3.63 8.55
CA ILE A 23 -3.18 3.11 8.42
C ILE A 23 -2.15 4.24 8.44
N ILE A 24 -2.40 5.35 7.73
CA ILE A 24 -1.51 6.52 7.70
C ILE A 24 -1.42 7.14 9.10
N GLN A 25 -2.55 7.27 9.80
CA GLN A 25 -2.60 7.84 11.16
C GLN A 25 -1.83 7.02 12.20
N LYS A 26 -1.68 5.69 12.02
CA LYS A 26 -0.89 4.84 12.95
C LYS A 26 0.61 5.17 12.94
N ARG A 27 1.12 5.73 11.84
CA ARG A 27 2.54 6.06 11.62
C ARG A 27 2.64 7.40 10.88
N PRO A 28 2.29 8.51 11.56
CA PRO A 28 2.03 9.79 10.91
C PRO A 28 3.29 10.48 10.38
N LEU A 29 4.49 9.97 10.68
CA LEU A 29 5.75 10.48 10.13
C LEU A 29 6.23 9.59 8.97
N GLU A 30 6.31 8.28 9.21
CA GLU A 30 6.89 7.31 8.29
C GLU A 30 6.00 7.04 7.07
N MET A 31 4.68 6.94 7.27
CA MET A 31 3.75 6.62 6.17
C MET A 31 3.65 7.78 5.17
N PRO A 32 3.48 9.05 5.56
CA PRO A 32 3.49 10.14 4.59
C PRO A 32 4.84 10.29 3.86
N GLN A 33 5.97 10.03 4.53
CA GLN A 33 7.27 10.04 3.88
C GLN A 33 7.36 8.96 2.81
N LEU A 34 7.01 7.71 3.14
CA LEU A 34 6.98 6.60 2.20
C LEU A 34 6.09 6.91 0.97
N LEU A 35 4.91 7.48 1.19
CA LEU A 35 3.99 7.83 0.11
C LEU A 35 4.56 8.90 -0.83
N ARG A 36 5.26 9.92 -0.29
CA ARG A 36 5.92 10.96 -1.10
C ARG A 36 7.02 10.35 -1.98
N GLU A 37 7.89 9.52 -1.40
CA GLU A 37 8.97 8.85 -2.15
C GLU A 37 8.42 7.88 -3.22
N ALA A 38 7.33 7.18 -2.91
CA ALA A 38 6.72 6.23 -3.82
C ALA A 38 5.89 6.88 -4.95
N SER A 39 5.52 8.16 -4.83
CA SER A 39 4.58 8.84 -5.73
C SER A 39 5.02 8.90 -7.20
N GLY A 40 6.33 8.89 -7.46
CA GLY A 40 6.91 8.88 -8.81
C GLY A 40 7.15 7.50 -9.40
N LEU A 41 6.83 6.42 -8.68
CA LEU A 41 7.13 5.06 -9.12
C LEU A 41 6.10 4.55 -10.12
N THR A 42 6.58 3.81 -11.13
CA THR A 42 5.72 3.07 -12.05
C THR A 42 4.97 1.94 -11.32
N ALA A 43 3.86 1.48 -11.88
CA ALA A 43 3.10 0.35 -11.34
C ALA A 43 3.96 -0.91 -11.13
N GLN A 44 4.94 -1.15 -12.00
CA GLN A 44 5.89 -2.27 -11.85
C GLN A 44 6.84 -2.08 -10.67
N GLN A 45 7.36 -0.86 -10.47
CA GLN A 45 8.21 -0.54 -9.31
C GLN A 45 7.41 -0.62 -8.01
N LEU A 46 6.17 -0.12 -7.98
CA LEU A 46 5.28 -0.26 -6.82
C LEU A 46 5.05 -1.73 -6.46
N ARG A 47 4.78 -2.61 -7.44
CA ARG A 47 4.64 -4.06 -7.20
C ARG A 47 5.91 -4.66 -6.56
N ARG A 48 7.09 -4.26 -7.02
CA ARG A 48 8.37 -4.72 -6.43
C ARG A 48 8.53 -4.21 -4.99
N LEU A 49 8.22 -2.94 -4.73
CA LEU A 49 8.26 -2.35 -3.39
C LEU A 49 7.29 -3.08 -2.43
N THR A 50 6.07 -3.39 -2.88
CA THR A 50 5.11 -4.18 -2.09
C THR A 50 5.65 -5.56 -1.75
N GLN A 51 6.33 -6.24 -2.68
CA GLN A 51 6.96 -7.53 -2.41
C GLN A 51 8.10 -7.42 -1.38
N GLN A 52 8.91 -6.36 -1.45
CA GLN A 52 9.96 -6.09 -0.46
C GLN A 52 9.36 -5.84 0.93
N ALA A 53 8.32 -5.01 1.04
CA ALA A 53 7.61 -4.77 2.30
C ALA A 53 7.04 -6.06 2.91
N ARG A 54 6.47 -6.96 2.08
CA ARG A 54 5.99 -8.28 2.53
C ARG A 54 7.13 -9.14 3.12
N LYS A 55 8.31 -9.11 2.51
CA LYS A 55 9.49 -9.84 2.99
C LYS A 55 9.99 -9.28 4.34
N LEU A 56 10.01 -7.97 4.52
CA LEU A 56 10.40 -7.33 5.78
C LEU A 56 9.47 -7.76 6.92
N ARG A 57 8.14 -7.67 6.70
CA ARG A 57 7.14 -8.13 7.68
C ARG A 57 7.25 -9.63 8.02
N GLY A 58 7.72 -10.45 7.08
CA GLY A 58 7.95 -11.88 7.32
C GLY A 58 9.17 -12.15 8.20
N LYS A 59 10.20 -11.30 8.13
CA LYS A 59 11.41 -11.41 8.96
C LYS A 59 11.14 -11.02 10.41
N ASP A 60 10.30 -10.02 10.65
CA ASP A 60 9.93 -9.59 12.01
C ASP A 60 9.09 -10.63 12.78
N LYS A 61 8.51 -11.63 12.10
CA LYS A 61 7.75 -12.71 12.76
C LYS A 61 8.60 -13.87 13.27
N HIS A 62 9.89 -13.87 12.95
CA HIS A 62 10.86 -14.91 13.31
C HIS A 62 12.07 -14.35 14.09
N ALA A 63 11.98 -13.10 14.53
CA ALA A 63 12.97 -12.43 15.36
C ALA A 63 12.46 -12.29 16.81
#